data_AF-B7JWQ5-F1
#
_entry.id   AF-B7JWQ5-F1
#
_cell.length_a   1.000
_cell.length_b   1.000
_cell.length_c   1.000
_cell.angle_alpha   90.00
_cell.angle_beta   90.00
_cell.angle_gamma   90.00
#
_symmetry.space_group_name_H-M   'P 1'
#
loop_
_entity.id
_entity.type
_entity.pdbx_description
1 polymer ?
#
loop_
_entity_poly.entity_id
_entity_poly.type
_entity_poly.pdbx_seq_one_letter_code
_entity_poly.pdbx_strand_id
1 'polypeptide(L)'
;MIFNFGDTQIKCQVIEKSTFSSQHSGRLLRSLSIQIVRDGKDLHEHFLSLIRNTKEIDSLDELTSALSHWKIESYSYSHTDGSAIYYHTIKVKEFELFQVTSLEVGELRLSPYFYKEFFDGDSLQIEAKVILDGEKQDVIQKLIQNNDEITVIRHGIDEQPRLMTLNHSYWSKDGSQVKHGINLADVNHKNKSPKSFDYFEYLGSMVVKTMINQATIDVLLTTLVTKGIFSDAEIAKMNEDIREKARNNYYDSFQVTDIDTN
;
A
#
# COMPACT_ATOMS: atom_id res chain seq x y z
N MET A 1 11.36 13.17 -29.52
CA MET A 1 11.27 11.88 -28.80
C MET A 1 10.06 11.13 -29.34
N ILE A 2 10.09 9.80 -29.38
CA ILE A 2 8.92 9.01 -29.81
C ILE A 2 8.24 8.47 -28.55
N PHE A 3 6.92 8.63 -28.49
CA PHE A 3 6.09 8.11 -27.40
C PHE A 3 5.05 7.14 -27.95
N ASN A 4 4.76 6.10 -27.19
CA ASN A 4 3.70 5.15 -27.46
C ASN A 4 2.45 5.50 -26.66
N PHE A 5 1.37 5.84 -27.35
CA PHE A 5 0.05 6.12 -26.78
C PHE A 5 -0.84 4.90 -27.05
N GLY A 6 -0.68 3.85 -26.25
CA GLY A 6 -1.35 2.56 -26.47
C GLY A 6 -0.84 1.88 -27.74
N ASP A 7 -1.64 1.94 -28.81
CA ASP A 7 -1.31 1.33 -30.11
C ASP A 7 -0.73 2.33 -31.12
N THR A 8 -0.57 3.61 -30.74
CA THR A 8 -0.11 4.67 -31.64
C THR A 8 1.22 5.26 -31.20
N GLN A 9 2.23 5.13 -32.06
CA GLN A 9 3.52 5.78 -31.87
C GLN A 9 3.52 7.20 -32.47
N ILE A 10 3.94 8.18 -31.69
CA ILE A 10 3.91 9.59 -32.07
C ILE A 10 5.27 10.22 -31.78
N LYS A 11 5.84 10.87 -32.80
CA LYS A 11 7.01 11.73 -32.62
C LYS A 11 6.56 13.06 -32.01
N CYS A 12 7.06 13.34 -30.82
CA CYS A 12 6.76 14.55 -30.06
C CYS A 12 8.01 15.43 -29.96
N GLN A 13 7.80 16.74 -30.01
CA GLN A 13 8.82 17.73 -29.67
C GLN A 13 8.81 17.95 -28.16
N VAL A 14 9.97 17.85 -27.51
CA VAL A 14 10.09 18.23 -26.09
C VAL A 14 10.27 19.74 -26.05
N ILE A 15 9.37 20.44 -25.36
CA ILE A 15 9.39 21.90 -25.25
C ILE A 15 9.88 22.37 -23.88
N GLU A 16 9.68 21.58 -22.83
CA GLU A 16 10.24 21.84 -21.50
C GLU A 16 10.68 20.53 -20.84
N LYS A 17 11.69 20.62 -19.99
CA LYS A 17 12.21 19.51 -19.20
C LYS A 17 12.58 19.99 -17.81
N SER A 18 12.13 19.26 -16.80
CA SER A 18 12.55 19.42 -15.41
C SER A 18 12.84 18.05 -14.78
N THR A 19 13.38 18.06 -13.58
CA THR A 19 13.69 16.86 -12.81
C THR A 19 13.14 16.96 -11.40
N PHE A 20 12.80 15.82 -10.81
CA PHE A 20 12.33 15.71 -9.42
C PHE A 20 12.83 14.40 -8.81
N SER A 21 12.90 14.32 -7.49
CA SER A 21 13.29 13.08 -6.81
C SER A 21 12.09 12.14 -6.65
N SER A 22 12.28 10.85 -6.95
CA SER A 22 11.31 9.79 -6.67
C SER A 22 11.09 9.67 -5.17
N GLN A 23 9.83 9.70 -4.71
CA GLN A 23 9.52 9.49 -3.29
C GLN A 23 9.84 8.06 -2.84
N HIS A 24 9.85 7.11 -3.78
CA HIS A 24 10.07 5.70 -3.52
C HIS A 24 11.56 5.37 -3.37
N SER A 25 12.36 5.72 -4.39
CA SER A 25 13.75 5.29 -4.56
C SER A 25 14.79 6.41 -4.36
N GLY A 26 14.34 7.67 -4.26
CA GLY A 26 15.22 8.84 -4.27
C GLY A 26 15.90 9.13 -5.62
N ARG A 27 15.63 8.34 -6.67
CA ARG A 27 16.21 8.56 -8.00
C ARG A 27 15.67 9.81 -8.65
N LEU A 28 16.52 10.49 -9.41
CA LEU A 28 16.15 11.69 -10.14
C LEU A 28 15.35 11.31 -11.40
N LEU A 29 14.06 11.59 -11.39
CA LEU A 29 13.10 11.37 -12.48
C LEU A 29 12.84 12.65 -13.25
N ARG A 30 12.24 12.52 -14.44
CA ARG A 30 11.99 13.64 -15.35
C ARG A 30 10.51 14.01 -15.45
N SER A 31 10.24 15.30 -15.61
CA SER A 31 8.96 15.80 -16.10
C SER A 31 9.19 16.53 -17.41
N LEU A 32 8.30 16.29 -18.38
CA LEU A 32 8.40 16.85 -19.72
C LEU A 32 7.09 17.54 -20.09
N SER A 33 7.21 18.70 -20.73
CA SER A 33 6.15 19.25 -21.57
C SER A 33 6.47 18.85 -23.02
N ILE A 34 5.58 18.10 -23.66
CA ILE A 34 5.73 17.63 -25.03
C ILE A 34 4.67 18.25 -25.93
N GLN A 35 5.05 18.57 -27.17
CA GLN A 35 4.19 19.14 -28.18
C GLN A 35 3.99 18.17 -29.35
N ILE A 36 2.75 18.10 -29.81
CA ILE A 36 2.33 17.34 -30.99
C ILE A 36 1.53 18.28 -31.89
N VAL A 37 1.83 18.27 -33.19
CA VAL A 37 1.10 19.05 -34.19
C VAL A 37 0.21 18.11 -34.99
N ARG A 38 -1.07 18.46 -35.12
CA ARG A 38 -2.04 17.74 -35.95
C ARG A 38 -2.61 18.68 -37.00
N ASP A 39 -2.60 18.23 -38.25
CA ASP A 39 -3.16 18.96 -39.38
C ASP A 39 -4.52 18.34 -39.76
N GLY A 40 -5.57 19.13 -39.67
CA GLY A 40 -6.94 18.72 -39.91
C GLY A 40 -7.71 18.36 -38.64
N LYS A 41 -9.01 18.70 -38.66
CA LYS A 41 -9.95 18.48 -37.55
C LYS A 41 -10.10 17.00 -37.20
N ASP A 42 -10.11 16.11 -38.18
CA ASP A 42 -10.28 14.66 -37.92
C ASP A 42 -9.10 14.07 -37.14
N LEU A 43 -7.86 14.45 -37.48
CA LEU A 43 -6.66 14.03 -36.75
C LEU A 43 -6.62 14.62 -35.33
N HIS A 44 -7.11 15.86 -35.17
CA HIS A 44 -7.27 16.49 -33.86
C HIS A 44 -8.25 15.71 -32.96
N GLU A 45 -9.47 15.45 -33.45
CA GLU A 45 -10.51 14.74 -32.68
C GLU A 45 -10.08 13.30 -32.34
N HIS A 46 -9.45 12.61 -33.30
CA HIS A 46 -8.91 11.28 -33.07
C HIS A 46 -7.85 11.29 -31.95
N PHE A 47 -6.93 12.26 -32.00
CA PHE A 47 -5.90 12.39 -30.98
C PHE A 47 -6.45 12.79 -29.60
N LEU A 48 -7.47 13.65 -29.56
CA LEU A 48 -8.18 13.98 -28.31
C LEU A 48 -8.85 12.75 -27.69
N SER A 49 -9.46 11.88 -28.51
CA SER A 49 -10.07 10.65 -28.01
C SER A 49 -8.99 9.70 -27.45
N LEU A 50 -7.87 9.55 -28.17
CA LEU A 50 -6.73 8.75 -27.75
C LEU A 50 -6.19 9.20 -26.38
N ILE A 51 -5.90 10.50 -26.22
CA ILE A 51 -5.29 11.01 -24.99
C ILE A 51 -6.25 10.99 -23.79
N ARG A 52 -7.55 11.15 -24.03
CA ARG A 52 -8.56 11.04 -22.95
C ARG A 52 -8.63 9.65 -22.33
N ASN A 53 -8.38 8.63 -23.15
CA ASN A 53 -8.41 7.23 -22.71
C ASN A 53 -7.04 6.72 -22.24
N THR A 54 -5.97 7.49 -22.49
CA THR A 54 -4.60 7.11 -22.15
C THR A 54 -4.18 7.80 -20.85
N LYS A 55 -3.81 7.03 -19.83
CA LYS A 55 -3.27 7.57 -18.57
C LYS A 55 -1.75 7.50 -18.50
N GLU A 56 -1.17 6.52 -19.18
CA GLU A 56 0.25 6.17 -19.13
C GLU A 56 0.75 5.95 -20.55
N ILE A 57 1.98 6.38 -20.81
CA ILE A 57 2.66 6.26 -22.10
C ILE A 57 4.11 5.84 -21.88
N ASP A 58 4.69 5.22 -22.90
CA ASP A 58 6.10 4.84 -22.91
C ASP A 58 6.88 5.72 -23.87
N SER A 59 8.10 6.09 -23.52
CA SER A 59 9.02 6.62 -24.51
C SER A 59 9.83 5.49 -25.14
N LEU A 60 10.01 5.52 -26.46
CA LEU A 60 10.68 4.46 -27.20
C LEU A 60 12.09 4.88 -27.64
N ASP A 61 13.01 3.91 -27.70
CA ASP A 61 14.28 4.05 -28.40
C ASP A 61 14.14 3.87 -29.93
N GLU A 62 15.26 3.99 -30.64
CA GLU A 62 15.31 3.77 -32.10
C GLU A 62 14.97 2.32 -32.52
N LEU A 63 15.04 1.38 -31.58
CA LEU A 63 14.71 -0.03 -31.75
C LEU A 63 13.31 -0.38 -31.22
N THR A 64 12.47 0.63 -30.95
CA THR A 64 11.09 0.51 -30.43
C THR A 64 10.95 -0.13 -29.05
N SER A 65 12.04 -0.25 -28.29
CA SER A 65 12.01 -0.72 -26.90
C SER A 65 11.63 0.44 -25.97
N ALA A 66 10.80 0.15 -24.96
CA ALA A 66 10.42 1.14 -23.95
C ALA A 66 11.65 1.54 -23.11
N LEU A 67 11.99 2.83 -23.13
CA LEU A 67 13.08 3.42 -22.36
C LEU A 67 12.64 3.88 -20.97
N SER A 68 11.43 4.43 -20.87
CA SER A 68 10.88 5.05 -19.67
C SER A 68 9.36 5.02 -19.72
N HIS A 69 8.75 4.92 -18.54
CA HIS A 69 7.31 4.96 -18.34
C HIS A 69 6.90 6.36 -17.85
N TRP A 70 5.79 6.86 -18.37
CA TRP A 70 5.34 8.23 -18.12
C TRP A 70 3.85 8.27 -17.81
N LYS A 71 3.48 9.03 -16.80
CA LYS A 71 2.09 9.32 -16.46
C LYS A 71 1.69 10.66 -17.05
N ILE A 72 0.53 10.72 -17.70
CA ILE A 72 -0.03 11.98 -18.20
C ILE A 72 -0.62 12.75 -17.02
N GLU A 73 -0.09 13.95 -16.76
CA GLU A 73 -0.60 14.83 -15.70
C GLU A 73 -1.70 15.75 -16.22
N SER A 74 -1.49 16.31 -17.41
CA SER A 74 -2.46 17.18 -18.06
C SER A 74 -2.20 17.27 -19.56
N TYR A 75 -3.22 17.66 -20.29
CA TYR A 75 -3.11 17.98 -21.71
C TYR A 75 -3.97 19.21 -22.04
N SER A 76 -3.51 19.98 -23.01
CA SER A 76 -4.24 21.12 -23.58
C SER A 76 -3.98 21.19 -25.07
N TYR A 77 -4.75 22.03 -25.78
CA TYR A 77 -4.50 22.32 -27.18
C TYR A 77 -4.83 23.77 -27.52
N SER A 78 -4.23 24.28 -28.58
CA SER A 78 -4.54 25.57 -29.18
C SER A 78 -4.64 25.45 -30.70
N HIS A 79 -5.40 26.35 -31.30
CA HIS A 79 -5.50 26.50 -32.75
C HIS A 79 -5.73 27.99 -33.07
N THR A 80 -5.37 28.39 -34.29
CA THR A 80 -5.67 29.73 -34.81
C THR A 80 -6.93 29.64 -35.65
N ASP A 81 -7.84 30.61 -35.51
CA ASP A 81 -9.05 30.65 -36.34
C ASP A 81 -8.69 30.71 -37.83
N GLY A 82 -9.40 29.94 -38.64
CA GLY A 82 -9.11 29.74 -40.07
C GLY A 82 -7.91 28.83 -40.39
N SER A 83 -7.21 28.27 -39.38
CA SER A 83 -6.13 27.29 -39.57
C SER A 83 -6.62 25.86 -39.33
N ALA A 84 -6.17 24.92 -40.15
CA ALA A 84 -6.38 23.49 -39.91
C ALA A 84 -5.39 22.89 -38.89
N ILE A 85 -4.45 23.68 -38.38
CA ILE A 85 -3.35 23.19 -37.53
C ILE A 85 -3.71 23.32 -36.05
N TYR A 86 -3.61 22.20 -35.33
CA TYR A 86 -3.82 22.09 -33.89
C TYR A 86 -2.50 21.76 -33.18
N TYR A 87 -2.17 22.54 -32.16
CA TYR A 87 -0.99 22.33 -31.32
C TYR A 87 -1.44 21.74 -29.99
N HIS A 88 -1.06 20.49 -29.72
CA HIS A 88 -1.33 19.83 -28.45
C HIS A 88 -0.10 19.92 -27.55
N THR A 89 -0.32 20.29 -26.30
CA THR A 89 0.71 20.30 -25.25
C THR A 89 0.32 19.30 -24.16
N ILE A 90 1.23 18.42 -23.80
CA ILE A 90 0.99 17.36 -22.82
C ILE A 90 2.09 17.44 -21.78
N LYS A 91 1.70 17.47 -20.50
CA LYS A 91 2.62 17.36 -19.39
C LYS A 91 2.66 15.91 -18.94
N VAL A 92 3.86 15.34 -18.94
CA VAL A 92 4.10 13.96 -18.55
C VAL A 92 5.15 13.89 -17.47
N LYS A 93 4.99 12.94 -16.55
CA LYS A 93 5.89 12.73 -15.43
C LYS A 93 6.38 11.29 -15.45
N GLU A 94 7.69 11.12 -15.50
CA GLU A 94 8.33 9.81 -15.46
C GLU A 94 7.98 9.12 -14.14
N PHE A 95 7.68 7.84 -14.19
CA PHE A 95 7.50 7.01 -13.00
C PHE A 95 8.29 5.71 -13.17
N GLU A 96 8.62 5.08 -12.07
CA GLU A 96 9.36 3.83 -12.06
C GLU A 96 8.41 2.68 -11.76
N LEU A 97 8.71 1.53 -12.36
CA LEU A 97 8.11 0.27 -11.96
C LEU A 97 9.09 -0.40 -11.00
N PHE A 98 8.72 -0.49 -9.73
CA PHE A 98 9.52 -1.16 -8.71
C PHE A 98 8.88 -2.49 -8.34
N GLN A 99 9.73 -3.47 -8.01
CA GLN A 99 9.32 -4.73 -7.43
C GLN A 99 10.18 -4.97 -6.19
N VAL A 100 9.54 -4.98 -5.02
CA VAL A 100 10.24 -5.37 -3.79
C VAL A 100 10.67 -6.83 -3.92
N THR A 101 11.93 -7.09 -3.61
CA THR A 101 12.50 -8.45 -3.64
C THR A 101 12.49 -9.06 -2.25
N SER A 102 12.82 -8.26 -1.24
CA SER A 102 12.72 -8.62 0.17
C SER A 102 12.61 -7.37 1.03
N LEU A 103 11.99 -7.53 2.19
CA LEU A 103 11.89 -6.50 3.22
C LEU A 103 12.73 -6.95 4.42
N GLU A 104 13.78 -6.20 4.74
CA GLU A 104 14.51 -6.39 5.99
C GLU A 104 13.79 -5.60 7.07
N VAL A 105 13.41 -6.24 8.16
CA VAL A 105 12.64 -5.68 9.28
C VAL A 105 13.36 -6.06 10.58
N GLY A 106 14.21 -5.15 11.07
CA GLY A 106 15.17 -5.48 12.12
C GLY A 106 16.11 -6.60 11.66
N GLU A 107 16.13 -7.71 12.37
CA GLU A 107 16.95 -8.89 12.02
C GLU A 107 16.23 -9.86 11.06
N LEU A 108 14.96 -9.61 10.74
CA LEU A 108 14.17 -10.49 9.89
C LEU A 108 14.27 -10.10 8.43
N ARG A 109 14.57 -11.07 7.56
CA ARG A 109 14.42 -10.92 6.11
C ARG A 109 13.14 -11.60 5.64
N LEU A 110 12.22 -10.81 5.11
CA LEU A 110 10.90 -11.23 4.68
C LEU A 110 10.79 -11.18 3.15
N SER A 111 10.11 -12.16 2.57
CA SER A 111 9.80 -12.20 1.13
C SER A 111 8.30 -11.98 0.94
N PRO A 112 7.85 -10.74 0.76
CA PRO A 112 6.44 -10.45 0.61
C PRO A 112 5.90 -10.94 -0.74
N TYR A 113 4.71 -11.54 -0.74
CA TYR A 113 3.96 -11.87 -1.96
C TYR A 113 2.99 -10.77 -2.37
N PHE A 114 2.73 -9.82 -1.46
CA PHE A 114 1.99 -8.59 -1.71
C PHE A 114 2.74 -7.42 -1.07
N TYR A 115 2.80 -6.28 -1.76
CA TYR A 115 3.51 -5.10 -1.29
C TYR A 115 2.90 -3.82 -1.87
N LYS A 116 2.74 -2.81 -1.02
CA LYS A 116 2.23 -1.51 -1.41
C LYS A 116 2.81 -0.42 -0.50
N GLU A 117 3.14 0.72 -1.10
CA GLU A 117 3.60 1.92 -0.40
C GLU A 117 2.58 3.04 -0.50
N PHE A 118 2.46 3.80 0.59
CA PHE A 118 1.65 5.00 0.65
C PHE A 118 2.48 6.14 1.26
N PHE A 119 2.39 7.32 0.66
CA PHE A 119 3.10 8.52 1.11
C PHE A 119 2.11 9.60 1.56
N ASP A 120 2.31 10.15 2.76
CA ASP A 120 1.72 11.41 3.21
C ASP A 120 2.83 12.44 3.42
N GLY A 121 3.08 13.27 2.40
CA GLY A 121 4.27 14.10 2.32
C GLY A 121 5.53 13.23 2.23
N ASP A 122 6.42 13.36 3.20
CA ASP A 122 7.65 12.55 3.28
C ASP A 122 7.47 11.27 4.10
N SER A 123 6.33 11.11 4.80
CA SER A 123 6.08 9.95 5.66
C SER A 123 5.64 8.75 4.82
N LEU A 124 6.35 7.63 4.98
CA LEU A 124 6.06 6.36 4.30
C LEU A 124 5.26 5.43 5.20
N GLN A 125 4.27 4.78 4.60
CA GLN A 125 3.58 3.62 5.12
C GLN A 125 3.74 2.45 4.14
N ILE A 126 3.94 1.25 4.68
CA ILE A 126 4.08 0.02 3.90
C ILE A 126 3.02 -0.96 4.37
N GLU A 127 2.32 -1.53 3.41
CA GLU A 127 1.47 -2.70 3.60
C GLU A 127 2.09 -3.85 2.81
N ALA A 128 2.37 -4.96 3.49
CA ALA A 128 2.88 -6.16 2.86
C ALA A 128 2.19 -7.41 3.40
N LYS A 129 2.23 -8.50 2.65
CA LYS A 129 1.80 -9.81 3.14
C LYS A 129 2.89 -10.84 2.92
N VAL A 130 3.16 -11.63 3.96
CA VAL A 130 4.26 -12.60 4.00
C VAL A 130 3.77 -13.95 4.49
N ILE A 131 4.53 -15.01 4.18
CA ILE A 131 4.36 -16.33 4.76
C ILE A 131 5.53 -16.57 5.72
N LEU A 132 5.20 -16.91 6.96
CA LEU A 132 6.14 -17.10 8.05
C LEU A 132 6.11 -18.54 8.56
N ASP A 133 7.26 -18.97 9.08
CA ASP A 133 7.36 -20.12 9.99
C ASP A 133 7.11 -19.67 11.44
N GLY A 134 7.05 -20.62 12.38
CA GLY A 134 6.75 -20.34 13.78
C GLY A 134 7.80 -19.44 14.46
N GLU A 135 9.09 -19.63 14.15
CA GLU A 135 10.17 -18.82 14.75
C GLU A 135 10.07 -17.35 14.34
N LYS A 136 9.85 -17.08 13.04
CA LYS A 136 9.66 -15.72 12.54
C LYS A 136 8.37 -15.09 13.05
N GLN A 137 7.30 -15.88 13.19
CA GLN A 137 6.05 -15.38 13.77
C GLN A 137 6.27 -14.88 15.20
N ASP A 138 6.98 -15.64 16.03
CA ASP A 138 7.24 -15.26 17.43
C ASP A 138 8.05 -13.95 17.53
N VAL A 139 9.00 -13.75 16.61
CA VAL A 139 9.77 -12.49 16.55
C VAL A 139 8.86 -11.33 16.14
N ILE A 140 8.04 -11.49 15.10
CA ILE A 140 7.06 -10.47 14.67
C ILE A 140 6.09 -10.11 15.80
N GLN A 141 5.58 -11.11 16.51
CA GLN A 141 4.68 -10.89 17.65
C GLN A 141 5.33 -10.04 18.74
N LYS A 142 6.59 -10.33 19.09
CA LYS A 142 7.34 -9.54 20.08
C LYS A 142 7.55 -8.10 19.64
N LEU A 143 7.92 -7.89 18.37
CA LEU A 143 8.10 -6.54 17.82
C LEU A 143 6.81 -5.70 17.89
N ILE A 144 5.66 -6.32 17.57
CA ILE A 144 4.35 -5.69 17.68
C ILE A 144 4.00 -5.36 19.14
N GLN A 145 4.20 -6.32 20.06
CA GLN A 145 3.86 -6.15 21.48
C GLN A 145 4.69 -5.06 22.17
N ASN A 146 5.98 -4.97 21.82
CA ASN A 146 6.88 -3.96 22.38
C ASN A 146 6.69 -2.58 21.73
N ASN A 147 6.08 -2.52 20.54
CA ASN A 147 5.97 -1.31 19.73
C ASN A 147 7.35 -0.67 19.47
N ASP A 148 8.34 -1.53 19.20
CA ASP A 148 9.74 -1.13 19.01
C ASP A 148 9.91 -0.33 17.71
N GLU A 149 10.83 0.62 17.73
CA GLU A 149 11.31 1.30 16.52
C GLU A 149 12.32 0.39 15.84
N ILE A 150 12.05 0.05 14.59
CA ILE A 150 12.77 -0.96 13.83
C ILE A 150 13.30 -0.37 12.54
N THR A 151 14.52 -0.73 12.21
CA THR A 151 15.12 -0.38 10.92
C THR A 151 14.53 -1.28 9.84
N VAL A 152 14.11 -0.66 8.74
CA VAL A 152 13.54 -1.33 7.58
C VAL A 152 14.34 -1.00 6.34
N ILE A 153 14.70 -2.02 5.56
CA ILE A 153 15.36 -1.87 4.24
C ILE A 153 14.48 -2.52 3.16
N ARG A 154 14.25 -1.79 2.07
CA ARG A 154 13.31 -2.15 0.99
C ARG A 154 14.07 -2.62 -0.24
N HIS A 155 14.63 -3.82 -0.18
CA HIS A 155 15.48 -4.33 -1.26
C HIS A 155 14.74 -4.40 -2.60
N GLY A 156 15.36 -3.85 -3.65
CA GLY A 156 14.76 -3.72 -4.99
C GLY A 156 13.96 -2.43 -5.21
N ILE A 157 13.80 -1.58 -4.18
CA ILE A 157 13.21 -0.24 -4.29
C ILE A 157 14.21 0.80 -3.80
N ASP A 158 14.64 0.66 -2.55
CA ASP A 158 15.56 1.57 -1.88
C ASP A 158 16.34 0.83 -0.79
N GLU A 159 17.66 0.84 -0.94
CA GLU A 159 18.61 0.18 -0.05
C GLU A 159 18.95 1.05 1.19
N GLN A 160 18.44 2.29 1.26
CA GLN A 160 18.65 3.14 2.42
C GLN A 160 17.80 2.67 3.61
N PRO A 161 18.41 2.43 4.79
CA PRO A 161 17.66 2.04 5.98
C PRO A 161 16.74 3.15 6.48
N ARG A 162 15.53 2.76 6.88
CA ARG A 162 14.48 3.67 7.36
C ARG A 162 13.93 3.22 8.71
N LEU A 163 13.80 4.13 9.66
CA LEU A 163 13.27 3.81 10.98
C LEU A 163 11.73 3.86 10.96
N MET A 164 11.10 2.73 11.26
CA MET A 164 9.65 2.54 11.21
C MET A 164 9.14 1.84 12.47
N THR A 165 7.83 1.76 12.65
CA THR A 165 7.18 0.90 13.65
C THR A 165 6.28 -0.11 12.98
N LEU A 166 6.26 -1.32 13.52
CA LEU A 166 5.35 -2.38 13.10
C LEU A 166 4.04 -2.29 13.86
N ASN A 167 2.97 -1.93 13.14
CA ASN A 167 1.63 -1.84 13.67
C ASN A 167 0.94 -3.21 13.69
N HIS A 168 -0.14 -3.31 14.46
CA HIS A 168 -1.02 -4.46 14.44
C HIS A 168 -1.59 -4.71 13.03
N SER A 169 -1.75 -5.99 12.72
CA SER A 169 -2.19 -6.47 11.42
C SER A 169 -2.81 -7.85 11.57
N TYR A 170 -3.66 -8.22 10.61
CA TYR A 170 -4.26 -9.54 10.59
C TYR A 170 -3.23 -10.62 10.26
N TRP A 171 -3.50 -11.81 10.80
CA TRP A 171 -2.75 -13.01 10.49
C TRP A 171 -3.69 -14.22 10.43
N SER A 172 -3.28 -15.24 9.69
CA SER A 172 -3.99 -16.52 9.61
C SER A 172 -2.99 -17.65 9.66
N LYS A 173 -3.42 -18.81 10.17
CA LYS A 173 -2.57 -19.99 10.32
C LYS A 173 -3.21 -21.18 9.64
N ASP A 174 -2.45 -21.81 8.76
CA ASP A 174 -2.81 -23.07 8.10
C ASP A 174 -1.67 -24.09 8.30
N GLY A 175 -1.90 -25.05 9.18
CA GLY A 175 -0.89 -26.01 9.62
C GLY A 175 0.35 -25.33 10.23
N SER A 176 1.50 -25.48 9.56
CA SER A 176 2.78 -24.89 9.96
C SER A 176 3.09 -23.54 9.31
N GLN A 177 2.24 -23.07 8.40
CA GLN A 177 2.43 -21.81 7.70
C GLN A 177 1.53 -20.73 8.28
N VAL A 178 2.10 -19.53 8.43
CA VAL A 178 1.38 -18.37 8.95
C VAL A 178 1.42 -17.29 7.89
N LYS A 179 0.26 -16.92 7.35
CA LYS A 179 0.17 -15.69 6.55
C LYS A 179 0.04 -14.53 7.50
N HIS A 180 0.87 -13.51 7.33
CA HIS A 180 0.88 -12.35 8.21
C HIS A 180 0.88 -11.06 7.38
N GLY A 181 -0.01 -10.12 7.71
CA GLY A 181 0.06 -8.76 7.21
C GLY A 181 1.20 -8.00 7.90
N ILE A 182 1.98 -7.21 7.20
CA ILE A 182 3.08 -6.40 7.74
C ILE A 182 2.74 -4.95 7.46
N ASN A 183 2.40 -4.21 8.52
CA ASN A 183 1.98 -2.83 8.45
C ASN A 183 3.04 -1.95 9.09
N LEU A 184 3.88 -1.29 8.28
CA LEU A 184 4.95 -0.43 8.77
C LEU A 184 4.57 1.03 8.55
N ALA A 185 4.91 1.88 9.51
CA ALA A 185 4.77 3.32 9.38
C ALA A 185 6.03 4.01 9.90
N ASP A 186 6.42 5.11 9.25
CA ASP A 186 7.49 5.95 9.78
C ASP A 186 7.22 6.40 11.21
N VAL A 187 8.27 6.45 12.03
CA VAL A 187 8.19 6.96 13.41
C VAL A 187 7.59 8.37 13.45
N ASN A 188 7.95 9.22 12.49
CA ASN A 188 7.46 10.60 12.37
C ASN A 188 5.98 10.69 11.97
N HIS A 189 5.36 9.58 11.55
CA HIS A 189 3.94 9.51 11.22
C HIS A 189 3.05 9.30 12.47
N LYS A 190 3.62 8.93 13.63
CA LYS A 190 2.86 8.64 14.88
C LYS A 190 1.93 9.77 15.35
N ASN A 191 2.16 11.04 14.94
CA ASN A 191 1.38 12.20 15.37
C ASN A 191 0.28 12.65 14.38
N LYS A 192 0.10 11.95 13.26
CA LYS A 192 -0.99 12.23 12.32
C LYS A 192 -1.92 11.03 12.30
N SER A 193 -3.20 11.24 12.58
CA SER A 193 -4.21 10.21 12.37
C SER A 193 -4.03 9.66 10.95
N PRO A 194 -3.85 8.35 10.77
CA PRO A 194 -3.57 7.82 9.45
C PRO A 194 -4.81 8.02 8.59
N LYS A 195 -4.70 8.87 7.56
CA LYS A 195 -5.79 9.13 6.61
C LYS A 195 -6.00 7.97 5.63
N SER A 196 -5.06 7.01 5.59
CA SER A 196 -4.97 5.94 4.61
C SER A 196 -5.03 4.53 5.20
N PHE A 197 -4.92 4.39 6.52
CA PHE A 197 -5.25 3.11 7.15
C PHE A 197 -6.73 3.13 7.46
N ASP A 198 -7.47 2.22 6.83
CA ASP A 198 -8.79 1.85 7.28
C ASP A 198 -8.67 1.05 8.58
N TYR A 199 -8.15 1.71 9.61
CA TYR A 199 -8.01 1.22 10.97
C TYR A 199 -9.38 0.75 11.50
N PHE A 200 -10.46 1.33 10.95
CA PHE A 200 -11.83 0.93 11.23
C PHE A 200 -12.27 -0.34 10.48
N GLU A 201 -11.85 -0.59 9.23
CA GLU A 201 -12.05 -1.92 8.60
C GLU A 201 -11.31 -3.02 9.39
N TYR A 202 -10.05 -2.77 9.79
CA TYR A 202 -9.27 -3.73 10.59
C TYR A 202 -9.82 -3.94 12.01
N LEU A 203 -10.47 -2.94 12.59
CA LEU A 203 -11.18 -3.13 13.85
C LEU A 203 -12.58 -3.73 13.66
N GLY A 204 -13.22 -3.60 12.50
CA GLY A 204 -14.58 -4.07 12.27
C GLY A 204 -14.73 -5.57 12.52
N SER A 205 -13.90 -6.40 11.88
CA SER A 205 -13.98 -7.86 12.09
C SER A 205 -13.53 -8.29 13.49
N MET A 206 -12.56 -7.58 14.08
CA MET A 206 -12.11 -7.80 15.46
C MET A 206 -13.24 -7.47 16.45
N VAL A 207 -13.87 -6.30 16.32
CA VAL A 207 -15.00 -5.85 17.15
C VAL A 207 -16.14 -6.84 17.03
N VAL A 208 -16.49 -7.29 15.83
CA VAL A 208 -17.54 -8.29 15.62
C VAL A 208 -17.18 -9.62 16.30
N LYS A 209 -15.94 -10.12 16.14
CA LYS A 209 -15.49 -11.35 16.81
C LYS A 209 -15.47 -11.21 18.33
N THR A 210 -14.99 -10.08 18.85
CA THR A 210 -15.00 -9.78 20.28
C THR A 210 -16.42 -9.70 20.81
N MET A 211 -17.36 -9.10 20.07
CA MET A 211 -18.78 -9.06 20.42
C MET A 211 -19.40 -10.45 20.44
N ILE A 212 -19.14 -11.30 19.44
CA ILE A 212 -19.66 -12.67 19.37
C ILE A 212 -19.07 -13.52 20.51
N ASN A 213 -17.76 -13.42 20.76
CA ASN A 213 -17.10 -14.15 21.83
C ASN A 213 -17.61 -13.70 23.19
N GLN A 214 -17.77 -12.39 23.42
CA GLN A 214 -18.34 -11.87 24.65
C GLN A 214 -19.76 -12.39 24.86
N ALA A 215 -20.63 -12.33 23.84
CA ALA A 215 -21.99 -12.86 23.93
C ALA A 215 -22.00 -14.37 24.20
N THR A 216 -21.10 -15.13 23.58
CA THR A 216 -20.98 -16.58 23.80
C THR A 216 -20.53 -16.88 25.24
N ILE A 217 -19.54 -16.15 25.75
CA ILE A 217 -19.06 -16.27 27.13
C ILE A 217 -20.18 -15.93 28.11
N ASP A 218 -20.91 -14.83 27.88
CA ASP A 218 -22.03 -14.42 28.72
C ASP A 218 -23.13 -15.49 28.77
N VAL A 219 -23.49 -16.07 27.62
CA VAL A 219 -24.46 -17.19 27.54
C VAL A 219 -23.95 -18.43 28.27
N LEU A 220 -22.67 -18.78 28.11
CA LEU A 220 -22.06 -19.93 28.77
C LEU A 220 -22.06 -19.75 30.30
N LEU A 221 -21.58 -18.60 30.77
CA LEU A 221 -21.53 -18.22 32.18
C LEU A 221 -22.93 -18.22 32.82
N THR A 222 -23.92 -17.62 32.15
CA THR A 222 -25.32 -17.62 32.60
C THR A 222 -25.88 -19.04 32.70
N THR A 223 -25.56 -19.89 31.72
CA THR A 223 -25.98 -21.29 31.71
C THR A 223 -25.36 -22.07 32.86
N LEU A 224 -24.09 -21.82 33.17
CA LEU A 224 -23.36 -22.49 34.26
C LEU A 224 -23.88 -22.05 35.65
N VAL A 225 -24.24 -20.77 35.83
CA VAL A 225 -24.93 -20.30 37.04
C VAL A 225 -26.30 -20.93 37.17
N THR A 226 -27.07 -20.95 36.09
CA THR A 226 -28.42 -21.54 36.08
C THR A 226 -28.39 -23.03 36.42
N LYS A 227 -27.33 -23.74 36.01
CA LYS A 227 -27.10 -25.14 36.37
C LYS A 227 -26.49 -25.34 37.77
N GLY A 228 -26.24 -24.25 38.51
CA GLY A 228 -25.67 -24.27 39.86
C GLY A 228 -24.20 -24.73 39.91
N ILE A 229 -23.48 -24.66 38.79
CA ILE A 229 -22.06 -25.07 38.72
C ILE A 229 -21.16 -23.97 39.29
N PHE A 230 -21.50 -22.71 39.03
CA PHE A 230 -20.82 -21.54 39.58
C PHE A 230 -21.80 -20.62 40.29
N SER A 231 -21.31 -19.92 41.31
CA SER A 231 -21.98 -18.79 41.94
C SER A 231 -21.66 -17.47 41.23
N ASP A 232 -22.54 -16.47 41.39
CA ASP A 232 -22.33 -15.14 40.83
C ASP A 232 -21.03 -14.49 41.35
N ALA A 233 -20.63 -14.81 42.58
CA ALA A 233 -19.39 -14.33 43.19
C ALA A 233 -18.13 -14.94 42.53
N GLU A 234 -18.18 -16.21 42.12
CA GLU A 234 -17.08 -16.87 41.40
C GLU A 234 -16.92 -16.28 40.00
N ILE A 235 -18.03 -15.93 39.33
CA ILE A 235 -17.99 -15.25 38.03
C ILE A 235 -17.42 -13.85 38.13
N ALA A 236 -17.81 -13.08 39.14
CA ALA A 236 -17.28 -11.73 39.37
C ALA A 236 -15.74 -11.76 39.52
N LYS A 237 -15.21 -12.76 40.23
CA LYS A 237 -13.77 -12.97 40.40
C LYS A 237 -13.08 -13.38 39.09
N MET A 238 -13.67 -14.30 38.32
CA MET A 238 -13.12 -14.68 37.00
C MET A 238 -13.04 -13.51 36.03
N ASN A 239 -14.04 -12.61 36.04
CA ASN A 239 -14.03 -11.41 35.20
C ASN A 239 -12.90 -10.42 35.56
N GLU A 240 -12.46 -10.41 36.82
CA GLU A 240 -11.33 -9.62 37.28
C GLU A 240 -10.00 -10.20 36.75
N ASP A 241 -9.82 -11.52 36.84
CA ASP A 241 -8.65 -12.24 36.32
C ASP A 241 -8.52 -12.16 34.77
N ILE A 242 -9.65 -12.07 34.07
CA ILE A 242 -9.67 -11.99 32.59
C ILE A 242 -9.08 -10.67 32.10
N ARG A 243 -9.26 -9.55 32.82
CA ARG A 243 -8.70 -8.24 32.39
C ARG A 243 -7.18 -8.23 32.40
N GLU A 244 -6.56 -8.98 33.30
CA GLU A 244 -5.11 -9.12 33.36
C GLU A 244 -4.60 -9.99 32.20
N LYS A 245 -5.30 -11.07 31.85
CA LYS A 245 -4.98 -11.96 30.72
C LYS A 245 -5.27 -11.34 29.35
N ALA A 246 -6.24 -10.43 29.24
CA ALA A 246 -6.65 -9.82 27.98
C ALA A 246 -5.51 -9.04 27.29
N ARG A 247 -4.58 -8.45 28.06
CA ARG A 247 -3.38 -7.81 27.49
C ARG A 247 -2.46 -8.79 26.76
N ASN A 248 -2.37 -10.03 27.23
CA ASN A 248 -1.50 -11.04 26.63
C ASN A 248 -2.09 -11.63 25.33
N ASN A 249 -3.42 -11.58 25.16
CA ASN A 249 -4.12 -12.17 24.02
C ASN A 249 -4.52 -11.13 22.94
N TYR A 250 -4.05 -9.88 23.05
CA TYR A 250 -4.41 -8.83 22.10
C TYR A 250 -3.94 -9.16 20.67
N TYR A 251 -2.78 -9.80 20.50
CA TYR A 251 -2.30 -10.27 19.19
C TYR A 251 -3.25 -11.32 18.56
N ASP A 252 -3.78 -12.24 19.35
CA ASP A 252 -4.67 -13.30 18.87
C ASP A 252 -6.03 -12.77 18.41
N SER A 253 -6.43 -11.59 18.86
CA SER A 253 -7.66 -10.94 18.41
C SER A 253 -7.64 -10.52 16.93
N PHE A 254 -6.45 -10.42 16.34
CA PHE A 254 -6.24 -10.15 14.92
C PHE A 254 -6.15 -11.43 14.07
N GLN A 255 -6.35 -12.62 14.67
CA GLN A 255 -6.38 -13.85 13.91
C GLN A 255 -7.65 -13.95 13.05
N VAL A 256 -7.49 -14.18 11.75
CA VAL A 256 -8.57 -14.39 10.79
C VAL A 256 -8.43 -15.74 10.10
N THR A 257 -9.49 -16.18 9.41
CA THR A 257 -9.48 -17.47 8.70
C THR A 257 -8.49 -17.44 7.54
N ASP A 258 -8.53 -16.39 6.73
CA ASP A 258 -7.54 -16.10 5.71
C ASP A 258 -7.44 -14.58 5.53
N ILE A 259 -6.23 -14.04 5.48
CA ILE A 259 -5.98 -12.61 5.28
C ILE A 259 -6.16 -12.15 3.83
N ASP A 260 -6.33 -13.09 2.89
CA ASP A 260 -6.50 -12.80 1.45
C ASP A 260 -7.96 -12.68 1.02
N THR A 261 -8.90 -13.15 1.86
CA THR A 261 -10.34 -13.13 1.56
C THR A 261 -11.12 -12.17 2.45
N ASN A 262 -10.42 -11.44 3.31
CA ASN A 262 -11.01 -10.56 4.33
C ASN A 262 -11.03 -9.11 3.86
#